data_AF-K1YKK4-F1
#
_entry.id   AF-K1YKK4-F1
#
_cell.length_a   1.000
_cell.length_b   1.000
_cell.length_c   1.000
_cell.angle_alpha   90.00
_cell.angle_beta   90.00
_cell.angle_gamma   90.00
#
_symmetry.space_group_name_H-M   'P 1'
#
loop_
_entity.id
_entity.type
_entity.pdbx_description
1 polymer ?
#
loop_
_entity_poly.entity_id
_entity_poly.type
_entity_poly.pdbx_seq_one_letter_code
_entity_poly.pdbx_strand_id
1 'polypeptide(L)' 'MKCYNHPDAGAKFKCVSCGLLVCNNCVKSFHAGGFFTYFCPGCNSQCEELEGVPEEPPAKTQTSENKE' A
#
# COMPACT_ATOMS: atom_id res chain seq x y z
N MET A 1 5.40 1.95 14.91
CA MET A 1 5.99 0.74 14.28
C MET A 1 7.10 1.19 13.34
N LYS A 2 8.25 0.51 13.28
CA LYS A 2 9.41 0.95 12.48
C LYS A 2 9.55 0.14 11.18
N CYS A 3 10.05 0.77 10.13
CA CYS A 3 10.35 0.09 8.87
C CYS A 3 11.51 -0.90 9.08
N TYR A 4 11.38 -2.08 8.47
CA TYR A 4 12.39 -3.13 8.50
C TYR A 4 13.76 -2.66 7.96
N ASN A 5 13.77 -1.86 6.89
CA ASN A 5 15.00 -1.35 6.27
C ASN A 5 15.47 -0.02 6.87
N HIS A 6 14.57 0.73 7.51
CA HIS A 6 14.84 2.08 7.98
C HIS A 6 14.39 2.21 9.45
N PRO A 7 15.29 1.99 10.42
CA PRO A 7 14.93 2.01 11.85
C PRO A 7 14.48 3.39 12.35
N ASP A 8 14.77 4.45 11.58
CA ASP A 8 14.35 5.82 11.87
C ASP A 8 13.00 6.20 11.22
N ALA A 9 12.49 5.38 10.29
CA ALA A 9 11.22 5.64 9.61
C ALA A 9 10.06 4.83 10.18
N GLY A 10 8.89 5.45 10.26
CA GLY A 10 7.64 4.76 10.57
C GLY A 10 7.25 3.79 9.45
N ALA A 11 6.92 2.55 9.81
CA ALA A 11 6.28 1.64 8.88
C ALA A 11 4.84 2.10 8.60
N LYS A 12 4.47 2.14 7.33
CA LYS A 12 3.12 2.46 6.86
C LYS A 12 2.39 1.24 6.27
N PHE A 13 3.13 0.22 5.83
CA PHE A 13 2.56 -0.98 5.25
C PHE A 13 3.07 -2.23 5.96
N LYS A 14 2.23 -3.26 5.97
CA LYS A 14 2.56 -4.59 6.45
C LYS A 14 2.32 -5.60 5.34
N CYS A 15 3.26 -6.50 5.12
CA CYS A 15 3.04 -7.59 4.18
C CYS A 15 2.08 -8.63 4.77
N VAL A 16 1.03 -8.98 4.02
CA VAL A 16 0.04 -9.99 4.44
C VAL A 16 0.63 -11.41 4.50
N SER A 17 1.71 -11.65 3.75
CA SER A 17 2.32 -12.98 3.60
C SER A 17 3.41 -13.25 4.63
N CYS A 18 4.40 -12.35 4.76
CA CYS A 18 5.52 -12.53 5.68
C CYS A 18 5.47 -11.63 6.93
N GLY A 19 4.50 -10.74 7.04
CA GLY A 19 4.36 -9.82 8.18
C GLY A 19 5.36 -8.66 8.20
N LEU A 20 6.19 -8.50 7.15
CA LEU A 20 7.22 -7.47 7.08
C LEU A 20 6.61 -6.07 7.12
N LEU A 21 7.17 -5.21 7.98
CA LEU A 21 6.76 -3.81 8.13
C LEU A 21 7.65 -2.90 7.28
N VAL A 22 7.07 -2.08 6.40
CA VAL A 22 7.81 -1.22 5.47
C VAL A 22 7.25 0.20 5.40
N CYS A 23 8.09 1.19 5.12
CA CYS A 23 7.67 2.57 4.88
C CYS A 23 7.38 2.84 3.39
N ASN A 24 6.81 4.01 3.08
CA ASN A 24 6.54 4.50 1.72
C ASN A 24 7.74 4.39 0.77
N ASN A 25 8.97 4.55 1.28
CA ASN A 25 10.17 4.50 0.44
C ASN A 25 10.64 3.05 0.14
N CYS A 26 10.26 2.09 0.97
CA CYS A 26 10.66 0.69 0.80
C CYS A 26 9.61 -0.16 0.10
N VAL A 27 8.35 0.24 0.19
CA VAL A 27 7.26 -0.49 -0.44
C VAL A 27 7.33 -0.32 -1.96
N LYS A 28 7.05 -1.38 -2.70
CA LYS A 28 6.91 -1.29 -4.15
C LYS A 28 5.47 -0.89 -4.44
N SER A 29 5.24 0.30 -5.00
CA SER A 29 3.92 0.74 -5.43
C SER A 29 3.71 0.43 -6.90
N PHE A 30 2.53 -0.08 -7.23
CA PHE A 30 2.07 -0.30 -8.59
C PHE A 30 0.75 0.44 -8.79
N HIS A 31 0.62 1.14 -9.90
CA HIS A 31 -0.59 1.89 -10.23
C HIS A 31 -1.29 1.18 -11.39
N ALA A 32 -2.49 0.68 -11.13
CA ALA A 32 -3.32 0.01 -12.12
C ALA A 32 -4.73 0.62 -12.14
N GLY A 33 -5.09 1.28 -13.24
CA GLY A 33 -6.45 1.77 -13.47
C GLY A 33 -7.00 2.71 -12.39
N GLY A 34 -6.17 3.56 -11.78
CA GLY A 34 -6.59 4.48 -10.72
C GLY A 34 -6.39 3.96 -9.29
N PHE A 35 -5.95 2.70 -9.13
CA PHE A 35 -5.72 2.09 -7.82
C PHE A 35 -4.24 1.88 -7.55
N PHE A 36 -3.80 2.26 -6.35
CA PHE A 36 -2.47 1.94 -5.86
C PHE A 36 -2.49 0.58 -5.18
N THR A 37 -1.60 -0.31 -5.62
CA THR A 37 -1.34 -1.58 -4.95
C THR A 37 0.09 -1.58 -4.44
N TYR A 38 0.27 -2.01 -3.21
CA TYR A 38 1.56 -2.01 -2.53
C TYR A 38 2.06 -3.44 -2.39
N PHE A 39 3.37 -3.64 -2.63
CA PHE A 39 4.02 -4.94 -2.61
C PHE A 39 5.27 -4.93 -1.74
N CYS A 40 5.49 -6.07 -1.09
CA CYS A 40 6.60 -6.30 -0.19
C CYS A 40 7.92 -6.37 -0.97
N PRO A 41 8.98 -5.66 -0.55
CA PRO A 41 10.28 -5.75 -1.21
C PRO A 41 10.97 -7.11 -1.02
N GLY A 42 10.62 -7.87 0.02
CA GLY A 42 11.28 -9.15 0.33
C GLY A 42 10.66 -10.36 -0.36
N CYS A 43 9.33 -10.48 -0.36
CA CYS A 43 8.62 -11.65 -0.92
C CYS A 43 7.72 -11.33 -2.11
N ASN A 44 7.69 -10.06 -2.57
CA ASN A 44 6.82 -9.58 -3.65
C ASN A 44 5.31 -9.85 -3.45
N SER A 45 4.88 -10.23 -2.25
CA SER A 45 3.45 -10.37 -1.91
C SER A 45 2.84 -9.01 -1.60
N GLN A 46 1.51 -8.93 -1.67
CA GLN A 46 0.77 -7.70 -1.38
C GLN A 46 1.02 -7.20 0.06
N CYS A 47 1.02 -5.90 0.23
CA CYS A 47 1.02 -5.23 1.52
C CYS A 47 -0.30 -4.51 1.76
N GLU A 48 -0.76 -4.54 3.01
CA GLU A 48 -1.85 -3.75 3.54
C GLU A 48 -1.32 -2.48 4.19
N GLU A 49 -2.05 -1.38 4.10
CA GLU A 49 -1.76 -0.16 4.85
C GLU A 49 -2.13 -0.34 6.32
N LEU A 50 -1.26 0.12 7.21
CA LEU A 50 -1.50 0.13 8.64
C LEU A 50 -2.36 1.35 8.96
N GLU A 51 -3.66 1.13 9.24
CA GLU A 51 -4.62 2.17 9.58
C GLU A 51 -4.10 3.05 10.74
N GLY A 52 -3.90 4.35 10.48
CA GLY A 52 -3.33 5.27 11.46
C GLY A 52 -2.75 6.58 10.89
N VAL A 53 -2.75 6.79 9.58
CA VAL A 53 -2.53 8.10 8.97
C VAL A 53 -3.82 8.49 8.25
N PRO A 54 -4.52 9.56 8.67
CA PRO A 54 -5.66 10.08 7.93
C PRO A 54 -5.14 10.71 6.64
N GLU A 55 -4.99 9.91 5.59
CA GLU A 55 -4.99 10.40 4.21
C GLU A 55 -6.42 10.23 3.73
N GLU A 56 -7.05 11.35 3.36
CA GLU A 56 -8.44 11.43 2.93
C GLU A 56 -8.74 10.33 1.89
N PRO A 57 -9.94 9.71 1.96
CA PRO A 57 -10.25 8.55 1.14
C PRO A 57 -10.05 8.87 -0.34
N PRO A 58 -9.28 8.06 -1.12
CA PRO A 58 -9.38 8.16 -2.56
C PRO A 58 -10.83 7.82 -2.91
N ALA A 59 -11.50 8.81 -3.48
CA ALA A 59 -12.91 8.80 -3.80
C ALA A 59 -13.34 7.45 -4.39
N LYS A 60 -14.34 6.84 -3.76
CA LYS A 60 -15.07 5.74 -4.36
C LYS A 60 -15.76 6.25 -5.65
N THR A 61 -15.87 5.34 -6.62
CA THR A 61 -16.97 5.22 -7.62
C THR A 61 -16.84 6.20 -8.83
N GLN A 62 -17.09 5.85 -10.11
CA GLN A 62 -18.07 4.93 -10.71
C GLN A 62 -17.60 4.35 -12.05
N THR A 63 -17.88 3.06 -12.25
CA THR A 63 -18.08 2.48 -13.58
C THR A 63 -19.31 3.15 -14.20
N SER A 64 -19.22 3.55 -15.47
CA SER A 64 -20.39 3.85 -16.28
C SER A 64 -20.21 3.11 -17.61
N GLU A 65 -20.78 1.91 -17.68
CA GLU A 65 -21.26 1.34 -18.93
C GLU A 65 -22.37 2.26 -19.45
N ASN A 66 -22.23 2.82 -20.65
CA ASN A 66 -23.40 3.23 -21.42
C ASN A 66 -23.21 2.81 -22.89
N LYS A 67 -24.07 1.87 -23.28
CA LYS A 67 -24.24 1.31 -24.61
C LYS A 67 -25.41 2.03 -25.26
N GLU A 68 -25.17 2.76 -26.35
CA GLU A 68 -26.20 3.16 -27.34
C GLU A 68 -25.57 3.21 -28.74
#